data_AF-A0A9D8E6L6-F1
#
_entry.id   AF-A0A9D8E6L6-F1
#
_cell.length_a   1.000
_cell.length_b   1.000
_cell.length_c   1.000
_cell.angle_alpha   90.00
_cell.angle_beta   90.00
_cell.angle_gamma   90.00
#
_symmetry.space_group_name_H-M   'P 1'
#
loop_
_entity.id
_entity.type
_entity.pdbx_description
1 polymer ?
#
loop_
_entity_poly.entity_id
_entity_poly.type
_entity_poly.pdbx_seq_one_letter_code
_entity_poly.pdbx_strand_id
1 'polypeptide(L)'
;MPRRPFDQLTRLGRVRRLASMARSALDARGLEAASLRFLTDDTNILFRARAAGGAFVVRIGVHGAIAHSLPEAEAETAWLTALRASGFTVPEPVPDPAGRRVTPMTLPGVDGERLVVVFRWIPGTSLEGRLSPANLAAYGALAARLHHHAAGFRPPGDPPLPRYDRLFPFDQPEVLFAGGSPLLPPGRLALLRAAADRVEGAISRLRAAEPQRLLHGDLHVWNVLVHRGGLAPIDFEDLMWGWPIQDIATAMYYLQHRPDFPAILDGFRGGYEQVAPWPETRPGDLETFIAGRSLVLANDVLQMTPAALGDLDVPEFFARAERRLRAIMEGGRWER
;
A
#
# COMPACT_ATOMS: atom_id res chain seq x y z
N MET A 1 -14.64 -10.85 -38.12
CA MET A 1 -13.75 -9.67 -37.96
C MET A 1 -12.69 -10.00 -36.91
N PRO A 2 -11.42 -9.63 -37.13
CA PRO A 2 -10.37 -9.82 -36.12
C PRO A 2 -10.72 -9.03 -34.85
N ARG A 3 -10.53 -9.64 -33.68
CA ARG A 3 -10.73 -8.95 -32.39
C ARG A 3 -9.70 -7.82 -32.29
N ARG A 4 -10.14 -6.61 -31.93
CA ARG A 4 -9.22 -5.47 -31.69
C ARG A 4 -8.17 -5.86 -30.63
N PRO A 5 -6.89 -5.48 -30.79
CA PRO A 5 -5.86 -5.62 -29.75
C PRO A 5 -6.30 -5.01 -28.41
N PHE A 6 -5.81 -5.54 -27.28
CA PHE A 6 -6.26 -5.14 -25.93
C PHE A 6 -5.89 -3.69 -25.57
N ASP A 7 -4.67 -3.29 -25.92
CA ASP A 7 -4.12 -1.94 -25.78
C ASP A 7 -4.90 -0.89 -26.59
N GLN A 8 -5.56 -1.31 -27.67
CA GLN A 8 -6.40 -0.46 -28.53
C GLN A 8 -7.88 -0.38 -28.08
N LEU A 9 -8.24 -1.01 -26.96
CA LEU A 9 -9.61 -0.95 -26.45
C LEU A 9 -9.85 0.33 -25.64
N THR A 10 -11.11 0.75 -25.63
CA THR A 10 -11.59 1.70 -24.62
C THR A 10 -11.46 1.08 -23.22
N ARG A 11 -11.42 1.92 -22.17
CA ARG A 11 -11.42 1.46 -20.77
C ARG A 11 -12.50 0.42 -20.50
N LEU A 12 -13.74 0.69 -20.91
CA LEU A 12 -14.86 -0.27 -20.81
C LEU A 12 -14.61 -1.56 -21.60
N GLY A 13 -13.97 -1.49 -22.77
CA GLY A 13 -13.59 -2.66 -23.56
C GLY A 13 -12.58 -3.55 -22.82
N ARG A 14 -11.56 -2.96 -22.19
CA ARG A 14 -10.57 -3.67 -21.35
C ARG A 14 -11.24 -4.33 -20.15
N VAL A 15 -12.04 -3.57 -19.41
CA VAL A 15 -12.81 -4.06 -18.25
C VAL A 15 -13.70 -5.26 -18.64
N ARG A 16 -14.38 -5.21 -19.78
CA ARG A 16 -15.22 -6.34 -20.25
C ARG A 16 -14.42 -7.61 -20.53
N ARG A 17 -13.21 -7.51 -21.10
CA ARG A 17 -12.37 -8.70 -21.34
C ARG A 17 -11.80 -9.24 -20.04
N LEU A 18 -11.37 -8.37 -19.14
CA LEU A 18 -10.90 -8.77 -17.81
C LEU A 18 -12.02 -9.36 -16.94
N ALA A 19 -13.27 -8.95 -17.15
CA ALA A 19 -14.42 -9.58 -16.49
C ALA A 19 -14.56 -11.06 -16.85
N SER A 20 -14.24 -11.47 -18.08
CA SER A 20 -14.20 -12.88 -18.46
C SER A 20 -13.11 -13.64 -17.72
N MET A 21 -11.92 -13.04 -17.56
CA MET A 21 -10.84 -13.61 -16.76
C MET A 21 -11.25 -13.77 -15.29
N ALA A 22 -11.92 -12.76 -14.71
CA ALA A 22 -12.44 -12.84 -13.36
C ALA A 22 -13.46 -13.97 -13.18
N ARG A 23 -14.35 -14.20 -14.16
CA ARG A 23 -15.27 -15.35 -14.14
C ARG A 23 -14.53 -16.68 -14.17
N SER A 24 -13.58 -16.84 -15.09
CA SER A 24 -12.76 -18.04 -15.17
C SER A 24 -11.98 -18.33 -13.88
N ALA A 25 -11.48 -17.29 -13.19
CA ALA A 25 -10.78 -17.44 -11.91
C ALA A 25 -11.70 -17.91 -10.77
N LEU A 26 -12.97 -17.48 -10.79
CA LEU A 26 -14.00 -17.91 -9.85
C LEU A 26 -14.46 -19.34 -10.15
N ASP A 27 -14.74 -19.66 -11.41
CA ASP A 27 -15.16 -20.99 -11.86
C ASP A 27 -14.10 -22.06 -11.54
N ALA A 28 -12.81 -21.72 -11.73
CA ALA A 28 -11.68 -22.58 -11.37
C ALA A 28 -11.60 -22.90 -9.87
N ARG A 29 -12.30 -22.13 -9.02
CA ARG A 29 -12.41 -22.32 -7.56
C ARG A 29 -13.78 -22.89 -7.15
N GLY A 30 -14.59 -23.33 -8.11
CA GLY A 30 -15.96 -23.82 -7.85
C GLY A 30 -16.93 -22.73 -7.39
N LEU A 31 -16.60 -21.45 -7.67
CA LEU A 31 -17.42 -20.30 -7.27
C LEU A 31 -18.23 -19.79 -8.46
N GLU A 32 -19.39 -20.39 -8.71
CA GLU A 32 -20.29 -19.92 -9.76
C GLU A 32 -20.85 -18.52 -9.42
N ALA A 33 -20.38 -17.51 -10.13
CA ALA A 33 -20.67 -16.12 -9.82
C ALA A 33 -22.05 -15.69 -10.32
N ALA A 34 -23.01 -15.59 -9.39
CA ALA A 34 -24.34 -15.02 -9.63
C ALA A 34 -24.30 -13.54 -10.08
N SER A 35 -23.28 -12.80 -9.67
CA SER A 35 -23.03 -11.45 -10.20
C SER A 35 -21.54 -11.12 -10.18
N LEU A 36 -21.12 -10.23 -11.09
CA LEU A 36 -19.78 -9.69 -11.16
C LEU A 36 -19.87 -8.20 -11.50
N ARG A 37 -19.31 -7.36 -10.64
CA ARG A 37 -19.32 -5.89 -10.75
C ARG A 37 -17.90 -5.36 -10.71
N PHE A 38 -17.54 -4.54 -11.69
CA PHE A 38 -16.28 -3.79 -11.67
C PHE A 38 -16.23 -2.82 -10.47
N LEU A 39 -15.10 -2.77 -9.78
CA LEU A 39 -14.86 -1.84 -8.67
C LEU A 39 -13.92 -0.72 -9.10
N THR A 40 -12.68 -1.05 -9.46
CA THR A 40 -11.66 -0.10 -9.89
C THR A 40 -10.61 -0.75 -10.79
N ASP A 41 -9.82 0.07 -11.48
CA ASP A 41 -8.68 -0.27 -12.35
C ASP A 41 -7.47 0.65 -12.09
N ASP A 42 -7.22 0.96 -10.81
CA ASP A 42 -6.09 1.78 -10.34
C ASP A 42 -4.77 0.98 -10.40
N THR A 43 -4.18 0.57 -9.26
CA THR A 43 -2.99 -0.30 -9.21
C THR A 43 -3.28 -1.73 -9.67
N ASN A 44 -4.52 -2.17 -9.47
CA ASN A 44 -5.06 -3.43 -9.95
C ASN A 44 -6.47 -3.27 -10.51
N ILE A 45 -6.89 -4.28 -11.27
CA ILE A 45 -8.27 -4.41 -11.72
C ILE A 45 -9.05 -5.26 -10.72
N LEU A 46 -10.01 -4.64 -10.04
CA LEU A 46 -10.84 -5.28 -9.02
C LEU A 46 -12.26 -5.53 -9.50
N PHE A 47 -12.76 -6.74 -9.30
CA PHE A 47 -14.17 -7.08 -9.48
C PHE A 47 -14.77 -7.64 -8.19
N ARG A 48 -15.93 -7.14 -7.78
CA ARG A 48 -16.74 -7.75 -6.74
C ARG A 48 -17.62 -8.83 -7.35
N ALA A 49 -17.58 -10.02 -6.79
CA ALA A 49 -18.47 -11.11 -7.14
C ALA A 49 -19.41 -11.47 -5.98
N ARG A 50 -20.57 -12.03 -6.31
CA ARG A 50 -21.38 -12.84 -5.39
C ARG A 50 -21.48 -14.24 -5.96
N ALA A 51 -21.23 -15.24 -5.14
CA ALA A 51 -21.37 -16.65 -5.45
C ALA A 51 -21.96 -17.38 -4.23
N ALA A 52 -22.15 -18.70 -4.33
CA ALA A 52 -22.47 -19.51 -3.17
C ALA A 52 -21.42 -19.29 -2.06
N GLY A 53 -21.87 -19.14 -0.81
CA GLY A 53 -20.98 -18.88 0.32
C GLY A 53 -20.58 -17.42 0.57
N GLY A 54 -21.02 -16.46 -0.27
CA GLY A 54 -20.96 -15.04 0.06
C GLY A 54 -20.48 -14.13 -1.07
N ALA A 55 -19.81 -13.04 -0.68
CA ALA A 55 -19.22 -12.09 -1.61
C ALA A 55 -17.70 -12.27 -1.66
N PHE A 56 -17.12 -11.95 -2.82
CA PHE A 56 -15.70 -12.12 -3.12
C PHE A 56 -15.18 -10.88 -3.84
N VAL A 57 -13.86 -10.70 -3.82
CA VAL A 57 -13.12 -9.76 -4.67
C VAL A 57 -12.19 -10.58 -5.54
N VAL A 58 -12.23 -10.37 -6.85
CA VAL A 58 -11.21 -10.85 -7.77
C VAL A 58 -10.27 -9.69 -8.06
N ARG A 59 -9.00 -9.84 -7.68
CA ARG A 59 -7.92 -8.92 -8.05
C ARG A 59 -7.17 -9.49 -9.23
N ILE A 60 -7.06 -8.71 -10.29
CA ILE A 60 -6.28 -9.02 -11.47
C ILE A 60 -5.13 -8.01 -11.53
N GLY A 61 -3.90 -8.51 -11.48
CA GLY A 61 -2.68 -7.72 -11.61
C GLY A 61 -2.62 -6.91 -12.91
N VAL A 62 -1.73 -5.92 -12.97
CA VAL A 62 -1.39 -5.26 -14.23
C VAL A 62 -0.41 -6.10 -15.06
N HIS A 63 -0.10 -5.64 -16.28
CA HIS A 63 0.94 -6.22 -17.14
C HIS A 63 2.12 -5.28 -17.28
N GLY A 64 3.29 -5.84 -17.60
CA GLY A 64 4.46 -5.07 -18.02
C GLY A 64 5.37 -4.74 -16.85
N ALA A 65 6.12 -3.65 -16.98
CA ALA A 65 7.26 -3.33 -16.12
C ALA A 65 6.91 -3.10 -14.64
N ILE A 66 5.65 -2.77 -14.33
CA ILE A 66 5.18 -2.51 -12.97
C ILE A 66 4.37 -3.67 -12.38
N ALA A 67 4.28 -4.81 -13.08
CA ALA A 67 3.53 -5.96 -12.59
C ALA A 67 4.34 -6.72 -11.53
N HIS A 68 3.69 -7.05 -10.41
CA HIS A 68 4.27 -7.96 -9.43
C HIS A 68 4.59 -9.32 -10.05
N SER A 69 5.71 -9.89 -9.62
CA SER A 69 6.09 -11.25 -9.93
C SER A 69 5.25 -12.26 -9.13
N LEU A 70 5.22 -13.51 -9.60
CA LEU A 70 4.52 -14.59 -8.90
C LEU A 70 5.02 -14.78 -7.45
N PRO A 71 6.34 -14.81 -7.17
CA PRO A 71 6.84 -14.91 -5.79
C PRO A 71 6.37 -13.78 -4.87
N GLU A 72 6.27 -12.53 -5.35
CA GLU A 72 5.76 -11.41 -4.55
C GLU A 72 4.29 -11.61 -4.19
N ALA A 73 3.43 -11.96 -5.15
CA ALA A 73 2.03 -12.25 -4.89
C ALA A 73 1.84 -13.49 -3.99
N GLU A 74 2.71 -14.50 -4.10
CA GLU A 74 2.71 -15.66 -3.21
C GLU A 74 3.12 -15.28 -1.78
N ALA A 75 4.08 -14.37 -1.61
CA ALA A 75 4.47 -13.82 -0.31
C ALA A 75 3.30 -13.14 0.41
N GLU A 76 2.56 -12.31 -0.33
CA GLU A 76 1.35 -11.64 0.17
C GLU A 76 0.32 -12.66 0.64
N THR A 77 -0.07 -13.61 -0.23
CA THR A 77 -1.12 -14.57 0.13
C THR A 77 -0.70 -15.53 1.25
N ALA A 78 0.60 -15.82 1.36
CA ALA A 78 1.17 -16.57 2.47
C ALA A 78 1.07 -15.79 3.80
N TRP A 79 1.43 -14.50 3.80
CA TRP A 79 1.35 -13.70 5.02
C TRP A 79 -0.10 -13.48 5.47
N LEU A 80 -1.00 -13.18 4.54
CA LEU A 80 -2.44 -13.11 4.81
C LEU A 80 -2.98 -14.40 5.45
N THR A 81 -2.56 -15.57 4.93
CA THR A 81 -2.95 -16.87 5.49
C THR A 81 -2.43 -17.04 6.92
N ALA A 82 -1.18 -16.68 7.19
CA ALA A 82 -0.57 -16.76 8.53
C ALA A 82 -1.22 -15.78 9.54
N LEU A 83 -1.52 -14.56 9.09
CA LEU A 83 -2.22 -13.55 9.89
C LEU A 83 -3.62 -14.05 10.28
N ARG A 84 -4.37 -14.66 9.35
CA ARG A 84 -5.68 -15.25 9.65
C ARG A 84 -5.58 -16.38 10.67
N ALA A 85 -4.60 -17.27 10.54
CA ALA A 85 -4.36 -18.33 11.51
C ALA A 85 -4.04 -17.77 12.92
N SER A 86 -3.50 -16.55 12.98
CA SER A 86 -3.20 -15.80 14.21
C SER A 86 -4.35 -14.89 14.68
N GLY A 87 -5.56 -15.06 14.14
CA GLY A 87 -6.78 -14.37 14.59
C GLY A 87 -6.96 -12.95 14.04
N PHE A 88 -6.26 -12.56 12.97
CA PHE A 88 -6.53 -11.29 12.31
C PHE A 88 -7.73 -11.37 11.38
N THR A 89 -8.47 -10.26 11.29
CA THR A 89 -9.42 -10.03 10.19
C THR A 89 -8.67 -9.35 9.05
N VAL A 90 -8.17 -10.14 8.10
CA VAL A 90 -7.50 -9.68 6.86
C VAL A 90 -8.08 -10.41 5.64
N PRO A 91 -7.84 -9.91 4.40
CA PRO A 91 -8.31 -10.58 3.19
C PRO A 91 -7.97 -12.07 3.22
N GLU A 92 -8.93 -12.92 2.87
CA GLU A 92 -8.76 -14.37 2.81
C GLU A 92 -8.58 -14.79 1.37
N PRO A 93 -7.36 -15.13 0.91
CA PRO A 93 -7.15 -15.66 -0.42
C PRO A 93 -7.81 -17.05 -0.51
N VAL A 94 -8.73 -17.22 -1.46
CA VAL A 94 -9.43 -18.47 -1.73
C VAL A 94 -8.52 -19.35 -2.61
N PRO A 95 -8.10 -20.53 -2.14
CA PRO A 95 -7.27 -21.42 -2.93
C PRO A 95 -8.09 -22.06 -4.07
N ASP A 96 -7.41 -22.42 -5.16
CA ASP A 96 -7.93 -23.34 -6.16
C ASP A 96 -7.93 -24.80 -5.63
N PRO A 97 -8.50 -25.77 -6.36
CA PRO A 97 -8.51 -27.18 -5.96
C PRO A 97 -7.11 -27.79 -5.77
N ALA A 98 -6.07 -27.18 -6.33
CA ALA A 98 -4.67 -27.59 -6.15
C ALA A 98 -4.02 -26.90 -4.93
N GLY A 99 -4.74 -26.06 -4.19
CA GLY A 99 -4.25 -25.33 -3.02
C GLY A 99 -3.56 -24.00 -3.36
N ARG A 100 -3.48 -23.59 -4.62
CA ARG A 100 -2.80 -22.35 -5.04
C ARG A 100 -3.71 -21.15 -4.82
N ARG A 101 -3.15 -20.08 -4.25
CA ARG A 101 -3.91 -18.84 -3.96
C ARG A 101 -3.73 -17.79 -5.05
N VAL A 102 -2.57 -17.77 -5.69
CA VAL A 102 -2.27 -16.94 -6.86
C VAL A 102 -2.37 -17.81 -8.12
N THR A 103 -3.03 -17.31 -9.14
CA THR A 103 -3.19 -18.01 -10.42
C THR A 103 -2.66 -17.13 -11.55
N PRO A 104 -1.54 -17.49 -12.19
CA PRO A 104 -1.15 -16.91 -13.47
C PRO A 104 -2.17 -17.32 -14.53
N MET A 105 -2.73 -16.33 -15.23
CA MET A 105 -3.78 -16.53 -16.22
C MET A 105 -3.47 -15.76 -17.50
N THR A 106 -3.61 -16.45 -18.62
CA THR A 106 -3.67 -15.85 -19.95
C THR A 106 -5.07 -16.05 -20.50
N LEU A 107 -5.59 -15.05 -21.24
CA LEU A 107 -6.90 -15.15 -21.86
C LEU A 107 -6.85 -14.60 -23.28
N PRO A 108 -7.37 -15.31 -24.30
CA PRO A 108 -7.40 -14.80 -25.67
C PRO A 108 -8.05 -13.41 -25.78
N GLY A 109 -7.25 -12.43 -26.21
CA GLY A 109 -7.66 -11.03 -26.33
C GLY A 109 -7.39 -10.16 -25.10
N VAL A 110 -6.77 -10.70 -24.05
CA VAL A 110 -6.06 -9.94 -23.03
C VAL A 110 -4.58 -10.02 -23.37
N ASP A 111 -3.87 -8.90 -23.27
CA ASP A 111 -2.44 -8.80 -23.52
C ASP A 111 -1.65 -9.44 -22.38
N GLY A 112 -0.75 -10.38 -22.66
CA GLY A 112 0.14 -10.95 -21.67
C GLY A 112 -0.53 -11.75 -20.53
N GLU A 113 0.31 -12.25 -19.63
CA GLU A 113 -0.14 -12.96 -18.43
C GLU A 113 -0.59 -11.99 -17.33
N ARG A 114 -1.50 -12.46 -16.48
CA ARG A 114 -2.01 -11.76 -15.30
C ARG A 114 -1.92 -12.65 -14.07
N LEU A 115 -1.47 -12.10 -12.95
CA LEU A 115 -1.63 -12.75 -11.67
C LEU A 115 -3.03 -12.45 -11.12
N VAL A 116 -3.80 -13.50 -10.86
CA VAL A 116 -5.17 -13.38 -10.36
C VAL A 116 -5.27 -13.98 -8.96
N VAL A 117 -5.81 -13.21 -8.03
CA VAL A 117 -6.11 -13.65 -6.66
C VAL A 117 -7.59 -13.42 -6.37
N VAL A 118 -8.25 -14.41 -5.80
CA VAL A 118 -9.64 -14.29 -5.35
C VAL A 118 -9.64 -14.21 -3.83
N PHE A 119 -10.19 -13.14 -3.27
CA PHE A 119 -10.33 -12.94 -1.84
C PHE A 119 -11.79 -13.05 -1.40
N ARG A 120 -12.05 -13.52 -0.18
CA ARG A 120 -13.36 -13.30 0.45
C ARG A 120 -13.57 -11.81 0.72
N TRP A 121 -14.79 -11.33 0.48
CA TRP A 121 -15.17 -9.94 0.74
C TRP A 121 -15.19 -9.64 2.24
N ILE A 122 -14.49 -8.58 2.63
CA ILE A 122 -14.57 -8.03 3.99
C ILE A 122 -15.59 -6.88 3.99
N PRO A 123 -16.70 -6.98 4.72
CA PRO A 123 -17.60 -5.85 4.90
C PRO A 123 -16.91 -4.77 5.72
N GLY A 124 -17.19 -3.50 5.42
CA GLY A 124 -16.66 -2.38 6.18
C GLY A 124 -16.64 -1.10 5.36
N THR A 125 -16.26 -0.01 6.03
CA THR A 125 -16.00 1.30 5.42
C THR A 125 -14.61 1.75 5.81
N SER A 126 -13.96 2.59 4.99
CA SER A 126 -12.65 3.19 5.31
C SER A 126 -12.62 3.81 6.71
N LEU A 127 -11.48 3.70 7.38
CA LEU A 127 -11.18 4.29 8.68
C LEU A 127 -11.10 5.81 8.64
N GLU A 128 -10.81 6.40 7.48
CA GLU A 128 -10.61 7.85 7.31
C GLU A 128 -11.76 8.70 7.91
N GLY A 129 -13.01 8.32 7.65
CA GLY A 129 -14.21 8.99 8.18
C GLY A 129 -14.65 8.52 9.57
N ARG A 130 -13.79 7.80 10.30
CA ARG A 130 -14.13 7.06 11.55
C ARG A 130 -13.02 7.16 12.62
N LEU A 131 -12.19 8.20 12.61
CA LEU A 131 -11.08 8.41 13.56
C LEU A 131 -11.56 8.83 14.96
N SER A 132 -12.31 7.95 15.63
CA SER A 132 -12.65 8.11 17.06
C SER A 132 -11.48 7.68 17.95
N PRO A 133 -11.41 8.11 19.22
CA PRO A 133 -10.37 7.67 20.16
C PRO A 133 -10.23 6.14 20.24
N ALA A 134 -11.36 5.41 20.24
CA ALA A 134 -11.36 3.95 20.25
C ALA A 134 -10.75 3.36 18.97
N ASN A 135 -11.07 3.92 17.80
CA ASN A 135 -10.52 3.43 16.53
C ASN A 135 -9.05 3.81 16.35
N LEU A 136 -8.60 4.95 16.87
CA LEU A 136 -7.19 5.35 16.87
C LEU A 136 -6.35 4.38 17.71
N ALA A 137 -6.79 4.06 18.92
CA ALA A 137 -6.15 3.05 19.75
C ALA A 137 -6.17 1.67 19.07
N ALA A 138 -7.30 1.26 18.49
CA ALA A 138 -7.39 0.00 17.75
C ALA A 138 -6.45 -0.03 16.52
N TYR A 139 -6.25 1.11 15.86
CA TYR A 139 -5.38 1.23 14.69
C TYR A 139 -3.89 1.10 15.07
N GLY A 140 -3.48 1.75 16.16
CA GLY A 140 -2.15 1.57 16.73
C GLY A 140 -1.88 0.12 17.15
N ALA A 141 -2.84 -0.49 17.87
CA ALA A 141 -2.74 -1.88 18.28
C ALA A 141 -2.68 -2.83 17.07
N LEU A 142 -3.45 -2.55 16.02
CA LEU A 142 -3.41 -3.31 14.76
C LEU A 142 -2.01 -3.26 14.12
N ALA A 143 -1.43 -2.08 13.95
CA ALA A 143 -0.09 -1.92 13.38
C ALA A 143 0.97 -2.66 14.22
N ALA A 144 0.94 -2.50 15.55
CA ALA A 144 1.86 -3.19 16.45
C ALA A 144 1.73 -4.72 16.36
N ARG A 145 0.50 -5.24 16.27
CA ARG A 145 0.25 -6.68 16.09
C ARG A 145 0.80 -7.18 14.75
N LEU A 146 0.62 -6.43 13.66
CA LEU A 146 1.20 -6.77 12.35
C LEU A 146 2.73 -6.85 12.43
N HIS A 147 3.38 -5.84 13.00
CA HIS A 147 4.83 -5.79 13.17
C HIS A 147 5.37 -6.89 14.10
N HIS A 148 4.62 -7.24 15.14
CA HIS A 148 4.95 -8.34 16.03
C HIS A 148 4.89 -9.68 15.29
N HIS A 149 3.80 -9.95 14.56
CA HIS A 149 3.68 -11.17 13.76
C HIS A 149 4.76 -11.25 12.68
N ALA A 150 5.09 -10.13 12.02
CA ALA A 150 6.12 -10.07 10.99
C ALA A 150 7.52 -10.48 11.48
N ALA A 151 7.83 -10.30 12.77
CA ALA A 151 9.14 -10.66 13.33
C ALA A 151 9.45 -12.16 13.15
N GLY A 152 8.43 -13.01 13.34
CA GLY A 152 8.54 -14.46 13.21
C GLY A 152 8.13 -15.02 11.84
N PHE A 153 7.60 -14.20 10.94
CA PHE A 153 7.14 -14.65 9.63
C PHE A 153 8.27 -14.59 8.59
N ARG A 154 8.38 -15.62 7.75
CA ARG A 154 9.25 -15.65 6.58
C ARG A 154 8.41 -16.06 5.37
N PRO A 155 8.33 -15.22 4.33
CA PRO A 155 7.68 -15.61 3.09
C PRO A 155 8.32 -16.87 2.48
N PRO A 156 7.54 -17.70 1.76
CA PRO A 156 8.09 -18.85 1.06
C PRO A 156 8.99 -18.39 -0.11
N GLY A 157 10.11 -19.08 -0.34
CA GLY A 157 10.89 -18.95 -1.57
C GLY A 157 11.75 -17.69 -1.74
N ASP A 158 11.98 -16.92 -0.67
CA ASP A 158 12.77 -15.67 -0.68
C ASP A 158 12.38 -14.70 -1.82
N PRO A 159 11.12 -14.21 -1.80
CA PRO A 159 10.59 -13.36 -2.86
C PRO A 159 11.38 -12.05 -2.98
N PRO A 160 11.47 -11.45 -4.18
CA PRO A 160 12.20 -10.22 -4.44
C PRO A 160 11.42 -8.99 -3.94
N LEU A 161 11.05 -8.98 -2.65
CA LEU A 161 10.34 -7.86 -2.04
C LEU A 161 11.26 -6.65 -1.91
N PRO A 162 10.74 -5.42 -2.18
CA PRO A 162 11.46 -4.18 -1.95
C PRO A 162 12.05 -4.09 -0.54
N ARG A 163 13.17 -3.38 -0.41
CA ARG A 163 13.81 -3.08 0.87
C ARG A 163 13.78 -1.59 1.11
N TYR A 164 13.18 -1.17 2.21
CA TYR A 164 13.20 0.21 2.66
C TYR A 164 14.48 0.55 3.44
N ASP A 165 15.64 0.14 2.90
CA ASP A 165 16.99 0.41 3.41
C ASP A 165 17.71 1.56 2.67
N ARG A 166 16.95 2.30 1.87
CA ARG A 166 17.29 3.54 1.15
C ARG A 166 16.00 4.33 0.87
N LEU A 167 16.10 5.63 0.59
CA LEU A 167 14.95 6.53 0.48
C LEU A 167 13.91 6.07 -0.56
N PHE A 168 14.36 5.61 -1.73
CA PHE A 168 13.49 5.08 -2.78
C PHE A 168 13.62 3.55 -2.80
N PRO A 169 12.70 2.81 -2.16
CA PRO A 169 12.82 1.37 -1.95
C PRO A 169 12.45 0.52 -3.17
N PHE A 170 11.79 1.12 -4.16
CA PHE A 170 11.30 0.45 -5.35
C PHE A 170 12.28 0.60 -6.52
N ASP A 171 12.27 -0.35 -7.45
CA ASP A 171 13.12 -0.37 -8.66
C ASP A 171 12.71 0.65 -9.75
N GLN A 172 12.05 1.72 -9.35
CA GLN A 172 11.63 2.80 -10.24
C GLN A 172 12.78 3.81 -10.44
N PRO A 173 12.84 4.51 -11.59
CA PRO A 173 13.81 5.57 -11.79
C PRO A 173 13.72 6.67 -10.71
N GLU A 174 14.88 7.12 -10.21
CA GLU A 174 15.00 8.23 -9.27
C GLU A 174 15.11 9.56 -10.02
N VAL A 175 13.97 10.11 -10.44
CA VAL A 175 13.94 11.34 -11.25
C VAL A 175 13.86 12.61 -10.41
N LEU A 176 13.48 12.51 -9.13
CA LEU A 176 13.24 13.67 -8.26
C LEU A 176 14.45 14.62 -8.19
N PHE A 177 15.66 14.07 -8.23
CA PHE A 177 16.91 14.85 -8.09
C PHE A 177 17.66 15.08 -9.40
N ALA A 178 17.15 14.58 -10.52
CA ALA A 178 17.79 14.70 -11.84
C ALA A 178 17.81 16.14 -12.39
N GLY A 179 16.98 17.03 -11.83
CA GLY A 179 16.87 18.43 -12.24
C GLY A 179 16.02 18.64 -13.51
N GLY A 180 15.75 19.90 -13.86
CA GLY A 180 15.09 20.26 -15.12
C GLY A 180 13.56 20.35 -15.09
N SER A 181 12.90 19.92 -14.01
CA SER A 181 11.46 20.14 -13.85
C SER A 181 11.17 21.57 -13.36
N PRO A 182 10.24 22.32 -13.99
CA PRO A 182 9.81 23.63 -13.50
C PRO A 182 9.08 23.53 -12.13
N LEU A 183 8.63 22.34 -11.75
CA LEU A 183 8.06 22.04 -10.44
C LEU A 183 9.13 21.94 -9.34
N LEU A 184 10.41 21.96 -9.70
CA LEU A 184 11.53 21.82 -8.77
C LEU A 184 12.52 22.99 -8.93
N PRO A 185 12.11 24.24 -8.64
CA PRO A 185 13.03 25.36 -8.65
C PRO A 185 14.17 25.13 -7.63
N PRO A 186 15.34 25.80 -7.80
CA PRO A 186 16.54 25.52 -7.00
C PRO A 186 16.32 25.50 -5.49
N GLY A 187 15.52 26.42 -4.94
CA GLY A 187 15.20 26.47 -3.51
C GLY A 187 14.42 25.24 -3.02
N ARG A 188 13.40 24.80 -3.77
CA ARG A 188 12.65 23.58 -3.46
C ARG A 188 13.54 22.36 -3.56
N LEU A 189 14.32 22.24 -4.64
CA LEU A 189 15.25 21.12 -4.84
C LEU A 189 16.27 21.01 -3.70
N ALA A 190 16.81 22.13 -3.21
CA ALA A 190 17.71 22.15 -2.07
C ALA A 190 17.04 21.64 -0.78
N LEU A 191 15.79 22.06 -0.51
CA LEU A 191 15.01 21.55 0.62
C LEU A 191 14.76 20.03 0.51
N LEU A 192 14.35 19.55 -0.68
CA LEU A 192 14.10 18.11 -0.89
C LEU A 192 15.38 17.29 -0.68
N ARG A 193 16.54 17.78 -1.14
CA ARG A 193 17.85 17.12 -0.92
C ARG A 193 18.23 17.08 0.56
N ALA A 194 18.07 18.19 1.28
CA ALA A 194 18.33 18.21 2.72
C ALA A 194 17.42 17.24 3.50
N ALA A 195 16.15 17.13 3.10
CA ALA A 195 15.23 16.15 3.66
C ALA A 195 15.65 14.72 3.32
N ALA A 196 16.09 14.46 2.07
CA ALA A 196 16.59 13.15 1.65
C ALA A 196 17.81 12.73 2.48
N ASP A 197 18.80 13.60 2.65
CA ASP A 197 20.00 13.33 3.46
C ASP A 197 19.63 12.98 4.91
N ARG A 198 18.64 13.69 5.48
CA ARG A 198 18.14 13.40 6.83
C ARG A 198 17.47 12.02 6.91
N VAL A 199 16.68 11.64 5.91
CA VAL A 199 16.03 10.33 5.82
C VAL A 199 17.06 9.21 5.66
N GLU A 200 18.01 9.35 4.75
CA GLU A 200 19.09 8.37 4.55
C GLU A 200 19.95 8.19 5.81
N GLY A 201 20.20 9.28 6.53
CA GLY A 201 20.83 9.24 7.84
C GLY A 201 20.00 8.48 8.88
N ALA A 202 18.67 8.60 8.88
CA ALA A 202 17.77 7.86 9.76
C ALA A 202 17.71 6.37 9.42
N ILE A 203 17.58 6.03 8.14
CA ILE A 203 17.63 4.65 7.64
C ILE A 203 18.95 3.98 8.04
N SER A 204 20.08 4.67 7.88
CA SER A 204 21.39 4.15 8.26
C SER A 204 21.49 3.81 9.74
N ARG A 205 20.82 4.57 10.61
CA ARG A 205 20.76 4.29 12.06
C ARG A 205 19.90 3.08 12.37
N LEU A 206 18.72 2.96 11.76
CA LEU A 206 17.85 1.80 11.93
C LEU A 206 18.56 0.51 11.52
N ARG A 207 19.24 0.53 10.37
CA ARG A 207 20.05 -0.58 9.87
C ARG A 207 21.12 -1.05 10.84
N ALA A 208 21.72 -0.12 11.60
CA ALA A 208 22.72 -0.45 12.60
C ALA A 208 22.10 -0.96 13.93
N ALA A 209 20.83 -0.66 14.20
CA ALA A 209 20.20 -0.89 15.50
C ALA A 209 19.39 -2.19 15.58
N GLU A 210 18.63 -2.53 14.54
CA GLU A 210 17.74 -3.69 14.57
C GLU A 210 17.51 -4.31 13.18
N PRO A 211 17.21 -5.62 13.08
CA PRO A 211 16.95 -6.26 11.80
C PRO A 211 15.62 -5.79 11.19
N GLN A 212 15.57 -5.78 9.86
CA GLN A 212 14.34 -5.52 9.12
C GLN A 212 13.28 -6.60 9.40
N ARG A 213 12.02 -6.21 9.27
CA ARG A 213 10.85 -7.09 9.31
C ARG A 213 9.96 -6.79 8.11
N LEU A 214 9.04 -7.71 7.83
CA LEU A 214 8.02 -7.48 6.81
C LEU A 214 7.07 -6.36 7.26
N LEU A 215 6.83 -5.39 6.39
CA LEU A 215 5.87 -4.32 6.58
C LEU A 215 4.67 -4.51 5.65
N HIS A 216 3.54 -3.88 5.97
CA HIS A 216 2.43 -3.77 5.03
C HIS A 216 2.81 -2.89 3.83
N GLY A 217 3.60 -1.83 4.06
CA GLY A 217 4.12 -0.94 3.02
C GLY A 217 3.19 0.21 2.62
N ASP A 218 1.88 0.03 2.84
CA ASP A 218 0.85 1.04 2.55
C ASP A 218 -0.31 1.03 3.57
N LEU A 219 0.02 0.94 4.86
CA LEU A 219 -0.96 0.85 5.96
C LEU A 219 -1.65 2.21 6.25
N HIS A 220 -2.18 2.90 5.25
CA HIS A 220 -2.89 4.18 5.43
C HIS A 220 -4.39 4.00 5.73
N VAL A 221 -5.05 5.05 6.21
CA VAL A 221 -6.46 5.01 6.69
C VAL A 221 -7.49 4.52 5.67
N TRP A 222 -7.25 4.62 4.35
CA TRP A 222 -8.17 4.06 3.34
C TRP A 222 -8.02 2.55 3.16
N ASN A 223 -6.88 1.98 3.57
CA ASN A 223 -6.58 0.55 3.53
C ASN A 223 -6.89 -0.16 4.86
N VAL A 224 -7.62 0.51 5.76
CA VAL A 224 -8.14 -0.09 6.98
C VAL A 224 -9.65 0.06 7.01
N LEU A 225 -10.34 -1.07 7.04
CA LEU A 225 -11.80 -1.12 7.09
C LEU A 225 -12.28 -1.19 8.54
N VAL A 226 -13.32 -0.43 8.85
CA VAL A 226 -14.06 -0.50 10.11
C VAL A 226 -15.32 -1.33 9.89
N HIS A 227 -15.51 -2.37 10.70
CA HIS A 227 -16.73 -3.17 10.69
C HIS A 227 -17.07 -3.73 12.07
N ARG A 228 -18.29 -3.46 12.56
CA ARG A 228 -18.80 -3.96 13.84
C ARG A 228 -17.82 -3.78 15.02
N GLY A 229 -17.14 -2.64 15.06
CA GLY A 229 -16.16 -2.30 16.11
C GLY A 229 -14.77 -2.90 15.93
N GLY A 230 -14.54 -3.72 14.90
CA GLY A 230 -13.23 -4.25 14.54
C GLY A 230 -12.59 -3.50 13.37
N LEU A 231 -11.26 -3.53 13.31
CA LEU A 231 -10.47 -3.05 12.18
C LEU A 231 -9.92 -4.22 11.36
N ALA A 232 -9.90 -4.05 10.04
CA ALA A 232 -9.37 -5.02 9.09
C ALA A 232 -8.48 -4.30 8.07
N PRO A 233 -7.15 -4.47 8.11
CA PRO A 233 -6.28 -3.97 7.06
C PRO A 233 -6.52 -4.77 5.77
N ILE A 234 -6.41 -4.10 4.64
CA ILE A 234 -6.55 -4.66 3.30
C ILE A 234 -5.39 -4.16 2.44
N ASP A 235 -5.26 -4.71 1.24
CA ASP A 235 -4.31 -4.24 0.22
C ASP A 235 -2.83 -4.47 0.59
N PHE A 236 -2.47 -5.74 0.74
CA PHE A 236 -1.13 -6.18 1.14
C PHE A 236 -0.19 -6.35 -0.07
N GLU A 237 -0.40 -5.63 -1.17
CA GLU A 237 0.45 -5.82 -2.37
C GLU A 237 1.83 -5.17 -2.24
N ASP A 238 1.94 -4.08 -1.47
CA ASP A 238 3.19 -3.32 -1.29
C ASP A 238 4.11 -3.88 -0.19
N LEU A 239 4.10 -5.21 0.01
CA LEU A 239 4.96 -5.84 1.01
C LEU A 239 6.42 -5.47 0.79
N MET A 240 7.09 -5.09 1.86
CA MET A 240 8.51 -4.73 1.82
C MET A 240 9.21 -5.05 3.13
N TRP A 241 10.53 -5.20 3.07
CA TRP A 241 11.38 -5.28 4.25
C TRP A 241 11.71 -3.88 4.75
N GLY A 242 11.49 -3.63 6.04
CA GLY A 242 11.81 -2.35 6.64
C GLY A 242 11.68 -2.38 8.16
N TRP A 243 11.47 -1.21 8.75
CA TRP A 243 11.29 -1.01 10.18
C TRP A 243 9.90 -0.47 10.49
N PRO A 244 9.28 -0.88 11.62
CA PRO A 244 7.93 -0.46 12.01
C PRO A 244 7.61 1.03 11.87
N ILE A 245 8.58 1.92 12.15
CA ILE A 245 8.39 3.37 12.05
C ILE A 245 8.08 3.84 10.62
N GLN A 246 8.54 3.12 9.60
CA GLN A 246 8.27 3.44 8.20
C GLN A 246 6.80 3.18 7.83
N ASP A 247 6.22 2.07 8.30
CA ASP A 247 4.79 1.77 8.10
C ASP A 247 3.90 2.78 8.87
N ILE A 248 4.32 3.16 10.09
CA ILE A 248 3.66 4.21 10.89
C ILE A 248 3.75 5.57 10.19
N ALA A 249 4.89 5.90 9.59
CA ALA A 249 5.05 7.14 8.84
C ALA A 249 4.09 7.20 7.63
N THR A 250 3.91 6.09 6.91
CA THR A 250 2.90 5.99 5.85
C THR A 250 1.48 6.21 6.39
N ALA A 251 1.14 5.58 7.53
CA ALA A 251 -0.15 5.77 8.20
C ALA A 251 -0.40 7.24 8.57
N MET A 252 0.60 7.94 9.09
CA MET A 252 0.50 9.32 9.57
C MET A 252 0.61 10.36 8.46
N TYR A 253 1.30 10.05 7.35
CA TYR A 253 1.55 10.99 6.25
C TYR A 253 0.27 11.66 5.73
N TYR A 254 -0.81 10.90 5.59
CA TYR A 254 -2.08 11.43 5.09
C TYR A 254 -2.88 12.21 6.14
N LEU A 255 -2.60 12.01 7.43
CA LEU A 255 -3.33 12.66 8.54
C LEU A 255 -2.63 13.91 9.08
N GLN A 256 -1.34 14.08 8.77
CA GLN A 256 -0.46 15.11 9.34
C GLN A 256 -0.94 16.57 9.17
N HIS A 257 -1.89 16.82 8.28
CA HIS A 257 -2.41 18.15 7.96
C HIS A 257 -3.65 18.52 8.77
N ARG A 258 -4.19 17.56 9.54
CA ARG A 258 -5.40 17.80 10.31
C ARG A 258 -5.07 18.59 11.58
N PRO A 259 -5.94 19.54 12.00
CA PRO A 259 -5.74 20.28 13.24
C PRO A 259 -5.68 19.39 14.49
N ASP A 260 -6.35 18.23 14.46
CA ASP A 260 -6.37 17.24 15.55
C ASP A 260 -5.26 16.18 15.42
N PHE A 261 -4.27 16.37 14.55
CA PHE A 261 -3.20 15.41 14.33
C PHE A 261 -2.44 15.00 15.62
N PRO A 262 -2.12 15.91 16.57
CA PRO A 262 -1.50 15.49 17.83
C PRO A 262 -2.35 14.46 18.60
N ALA A 263 -3.67 14.66 18.68
CA ALA A 263 -4.58 13.71 19.33
C ALA A 263 -4.71 12.39 18.56
N ILE A 264 -4.65 12.44 17.22
CA ILE A 264 -4.61 11.25 16.35
C ILE A 264 -3.35 10.42 16.65
N LEU A 265 -2.19 11.08 16.66
CA LEU A 265 -0.91 10.42 16.91
C LEU A 265 -0.84 9.86 18.33
N ASP A 266 -1.31 10.60 19.33
CA ASP A 266 -1.35 10.14 20.72
C ASP A 266 -2.28 8.94 20.89
N GLY A 267 -3.46 8.96 20.27
CA GLY A 267 -4.40 7.83 20.27
C GLY A 267 -3.82 6.58 19.59
N PHE A 268 -3.16 6.77 18.43
CA PHE A 268 -2.46 5.69 17.74
C PHE A 268 -1.31 5.13 18.58
N ARG A 269 -0.41 5.99 19.10
CA ARG A 269 0.72 5.60 19.95
C ARG A 269 0.24 4.83 21.18
N GLY A 270 -0.78 5.33 21.88
CA GLY A 270 -1.33 4.68 23.07
C GLY A 270 -1.91 3.29 22.80
N GLY A 271 -2.42 3.04 21.58
CA GLY A 271 -2.82 1.71 21.15
C GLY A 271 -1.65 0.81 20.76
N TYR A 272 -0.66 1.37 20.07
CA TYR A 272 0.55 0.65 19.66
C TYR A 272 1.34 0.13 20.89
N GLU A 273 1.52 1.00 21.88
CA GLU A 273 2.28 0.72 23.12
C GLU A 273 1.64 -0.33 24.02
N GLN A 274 0.36 -0.68 23.81
CA GLN A 274 -0.29 -1.81 24.48
C GLN A 274 0.23 -3.17 24.00
N VAL A 275 0.87 -3.22 22.82
CA VAL A 275 1.29 -4.46 22.16
C VAL A 275 2.80 -4.53 21.98
N ALA A 276 3.44 -3.41 21.62
CA ALA A 276 4.89 -3.34 21.40
C ALA A 276 5.43 -1.95 21.78
N PRO A 277 6.72 -1.84 22.19
CA PRO A 277 7.34 -0.54 22.43
C PRO A 277 7.26 0.37 21.20
N TRP A 278 7.03 1.66 21.41
CA TRP A 278 7.02 2.63 20.33
C TRP A 278 8.37 2.63 19.57
N PRO A 279 8.38 2.51 18.23
CA PRO A 279 9.61 2.24 17.48
C PRO A 279 10.49 3.46 17.23
N GLU A 280 10.04 4.66 17.59
CA GLU A 280 10.86 5.87 17.47
C GLU A 280 11.98 5.87 18.52
N THR A 281 13.22 5.70 18.04
CA THR A 281 14.41 5.67 18.91
C THR A 281 15.03 7.05 19.14
N ARG A 282 14.81 8.00 18.23
CA ARG A 282 15.22 9.40 18.38
C ARG A 282 14.03 10.33 18.12
N PRO A 283 13.81 11.33 19.00
CA PRO A 283 12.77 12.32 18.76
C PRO A 283 12.91 12.97 17.37
N GLY A 284 11.85 12.97 16.59
CA GLY A 284 11.85 13.56 15.25
C GLY A 284 12.13 12.55 14.12
N ASP A 285 12.37 11.27 14.44
CA ASP A 285 12.53 10.24 13.41
C ASP A 285 11.19 9.95 12.73
N LEU A 286 10.05 10.01 13.44
CA LEU A 286 8.73 9.82 12.80
C LEU A 286 8.49 10.90 11.74
N GLU A 287 8.67 12.17 12.08
CA GLU A 287 8.57 13.31 11.18
C GLU A 287 9.53 13.14 9.99
N THR A 288 10.74 12.63 10.25
CA THR A 288 11.73 12.34 9.20
C THR A 288 11.19 11.30 8.23
N PHE A 289 10.60 10.19 8.69
CA PHE A 289 10.04 9.19 7.78
C PHE A 289 8.75 9.66 7.07
N ILE A 290 7.96 10.54 7.70
CA ILE A 290 6.83 11.22 7.03
C ILE A 290 7.34 12.09 5.88
N ALA A 291 8.45 12.81 6.08
CA ALA A 291 9.15 13.53 5.02
C ALA A 291 9.63 12.56 3.92
N GLY A 292 10.21 11.41 4.29
CA GLY A 292 10.60 10.34 3.37
C GLY A 292 9.46 9.89 2.46
N ARG A 293 8.28 9.59 3.02
CA ARG A 293 7.09 9.24 2.22
C ARG A 293 6.70 10.37 1.26
N SER A 294 6.84 11.63 1.67
CA SER A 294 6.60 12.77 0.77
C SER A 294 7.55 12.80 -0.43
N LEU A 295 8.82 12.41 -0.25
CA LEU A 295 9.82 12.37 -1.32
C LEU A 295 9.57 11.20 -2.27
N VAL A 296 9.21 10.02 -1.74
CA VAL A 296 8.82 8.86 -2.57
C VAL A 296 7.64 9.25 -3.48
N LEU A 297 6.56 9.78 -2.90
CA LEU A 297 5.40 10.21 -3.69
C LEU A 297 5.73 11.32 -4.69
N ALA A 298 6.64 12.25 -4.35
CA ALA A 298 7.08 13.27 -5.29
C ALA A 298 7.87 12.70 -6.47
N ASN A 299 8.68 11.66 -6.24
CA ASN A 299 9.35 10.93 -7.32
C ASN A 299 8.34 10.22 -8.23
N ASP A 300 7.29 9.63 -7.66
CA ASP A 300 6.26 8.92 -8.41
C ASP A 300 5.42 9.89 -9.25
N VAL A 301 4.97 11.00 -8.66
CA VAL A 301 4.16 12.03 -9.35
C VAL A 301 4.86 12.61 -10.58
N LEU A 302 6.20 12.72 -10.58
CA LEU A 302 6.95 13.19 -11.74
C LEU A 302 6.98 12.20 -12.91
N GLN A 303 6.69 10.93 -12.64
CA GLN A 303 6.73 9.84 -13.62
C GLN A 303 5.34 9.39 -14.06
N MET A 304 4.29 9.79 -13.33
CA MET A 304 2.91 9.45 -13.66
C MET A 304 2.45 10.12 -14.96
N THR A 305 1.73 9.35 -15.77
CA THR A 305 1.03 9.88 -16.94
C THR A 305 -0.16 10.74 -16.52
N PRO A 306 -0.69 11.65 -17.37
CA PRO A 306 -1.90 12.40 -17.06
C PRO A 306 -3.10 11.53 -16.68
N ALA A 307 -3.20 10.33 -17.27
CA ALA A 307 -4.26 9.37 -16.92
C ALA A 307 -4.12 8.80 -15.50
N ALA A 308 -2.88 8.58 -15.04
CA ALA A 308 -2.59 8.08 -13.69
C ALA A 308 -2.70 9.20 -12.64
N LEU A 309 -2.37 10.44 -13.00
CA LEU A 309 -2.53 11.61 -12.12
C LEU A 309 -4.00 11.93 -11.83
N GLY A 310 -4.91 11.62 -12.76
CA GLY A 310 -6.32 11.94 -12.62
C GLY A 310 -6.54 13.43 -12.38
N ASP A 311 -7.23 13.76 -11.28
CA ASP A 311 -7.54 15.14 -10.88
C ASP A 311 -6.48 15.76 -9.94
N LEU A 312 -5.30 15.15 -9.79
CA LEU A 312 -4.24 15.67 -8.93
C LEU A 312 -3.72 17.02 -9.44
N ASP A 313 -3.86 18.06 -8.62
CA ASP A 313 -3.15 19.33 -8.83
C ASP A 313 -1.66 19.15 -8.48
N VAL A 314 -0.87 18.88 -9.52
CA VAL A 314 0.58 18.61 -9.39
C VAL A 314 1.34 19.83 -8.85
N PRO A 315 1.16 21.06 -9.35
CA PRO A 315 1.78 22.25 -8.74
C PRO A 315 1.46 22.41 -7.26
N GLU A 316 0.21 22.27 -6.85
CA GLU A 316 -0.17 22.38 -5.44
C GLU A 316 0.35 21.20 -4.61
N PHE A 317 0.42 20.00 -5.17
CA PHE A 317 1.08 18.86 -4.52
C PHE A 317 2.52 19.21 -4.12
N PHE A 318 3.32 19.76 -5.05
CA PHE A 318 4.71 20.14 -4.77
C PHE A 318 4.81 21.34 -3.82
N ALA A 319 3.93 22.34 -3.95
CA ALA A 319 3.90 23.47 -3.02
C ALA A 319 3.56 23.03 -1.60
N ARG A 320 2.60 22.11 -1.44
CA ARG A 320 2.22 21.52 -0.16
C ARG A 320 3.33 20.65 0.43
N ALA A 321 3.99 19.82 -0.39
CA ALA A 321 5.15 19.04 0.03
C ALA A 321 6.26 19.96 0.56
N GLU A 322 6.57 21.04 -0.16
CA GLU A 322 7.56 22.04 0.26
C GLU A 322 7.22 22.66 1.63
N ARG A 323 5.98 23.12 1.83
CA ARG A 323 5.55 23.71 3.13
C ARG A 323 5.70 22.73 4.28
N ARG A 324 5.28 21.47 4.09
CA ARG A 324 5.37 20.41 5.12
C ARG A 324 6.82 20.05 5.44
N LEU A 325 7.64 19.87 4.41
CA LEU A 325 9.06 19.55 4.59
C LEU A 325 9.79 20.67 5.32
N ARG A 326 9.49 21.94 5.01
CA ARG A 326 10.08 23.08 5.72
C ARG A 326 9.78 23.03 7.22
N ALA A 327 8.52 22.82 7.60
CA ALA A 327 8.12 22.70 9.00
C ALA A 327 8.87 21.57 9.74
N ILE A 328 8.97 20.38 9.11
CA ILE A 328 9.69 19.22 9.66
C ILE A 328 11.20 19.52 9.80
N MET A 329 11.80 20.21 8.82
CA MET A 329 13.23 20.49 8.80
C MET A 329 13.63 21.60 9.78
N GLU A 330 12.75 22.57 10.03
CA GLU A 330 12.97 23.67 10.98
C GLU A 330 12.71 23.25 12.44
N GLY A 331 12.33 21.98 12.68
CA GLY A 331 12.03 21.47 14.02
C GLY A 331 10.67 21.91 14.54
N GLY A 332 9.82 22.48 13.67
CA GLY A 332 8.42 22.75 13.94
C GLY A 332 7.72 21.41 14.22
N ARG A 333 7.58 21.07 15.50
CA ARG A 333 6.64 20.02 15.91
C ARG A 333 5.25 20.54 15.56
N TRP A 334 4.58 19.84 14.65
CA TRP A 334 3.16 19.96 14.28
C TRP A 334 2.56 21.29 14.76
N GLU A 335 2.96 22.40 14.13
CA GLU A 335 2.64 23.74 14.62
C GLU A 335 1.12 23.93 14.70
N ARG A 336 0.69 24.59 15.78
CA ARG A 336 -0.71 24.87 16.16
C ARG A 336 -1.45 25.78 15.18
#